data_AF-A0A959TF80-F1
#
_entry.id   AF-A0A959TF80-F1
#
_cell.length_a   1.000
_cell.length_b   1.000
_cell.length_c   1.000
_cell.angle_alpha   90.00
_cell.angle_beta   90.00
_cell.angle_gamma   90.00
#
_symmetry.space_group_name_H-M   'P 1'
#
loop_
_entity.id
_entity.type
_entity.pdbx_description
1 polymer ?
#
loop_
_entity_poly.entity_id
_entity_poly.type
_entity_poly.pdbx_seq_one_letter_code
_entity_poly.pdbx_strand_id
1 'polypeptide(L)' 'MRSLTIALLFAATTALAQRPAPAPPQVRSILVSGGTVHVGDGRTIDEGAVGFREGRIDYVGYAYGVKLAYDTVIDASG' A
#
# COMPACT_ATOMS: atom_id res chain seq x y z
N MET A 1 -13.90 26.05 -41.67
CA MET A 1 -12.73 25.62 -40.87
C MET A 1 -12.79 26.10 -39.41
N ARG A 2 -13.12 27.37 -39.13
CA ARG A 2 -13.23 27.91 -37.76
C ARG A 2 -14.26 27.18 -36.87
N SER A 3 -15.41 26.79 -37.41
CA SER A 3 -16.46 26.07 -36.66
C SER A 3 -16.04 24.67 -36.22
N LEU A 4 -15.19 24.00 -37.01
CA LEU A 4 -14.64 22.68 -36.67
C LEU A 4 -13.62 22.79 -35.54
N THR A 5 -12.81 23.85 -35.56
CA THR A 5 -11.84 24.16 -34.49
C THR A 5 -12.55 24.41 -33.16
N ILE A 6 -13.68 25.12 -33.16
CA ILE A 6 -14.47 25.38 -31.95
C ILE A 6 -15.10 24.09 -31.40
N ALA A 7 -15.62 23.22 -32.28
CA ALA A 7 -16.19 21.93 -31.88
C ALA A 7 -15.14 21.00 -31.25
N LEU A 8 -13.92 20.98 -31.81
CA LEU A 8 -12.82 20.17 -31.28
C LEU A 8 -12.33 20.67 -29.91
N LEU A 9 -12.36 21.99 -29.67
CA LEU A 9 -12.00 22.59 -28.39
C LEU A 9 -13.00 22.23 -27.27
N PHE A 10 -14.29 22.12 -27.60
CA PHE A 10 -15.34 21.72 -26.65
C PHE A 10 -15.32 20.22 -26.32
N ALA A 11 -14.86 19.36 -27.23
CA ALA A 11 -14.70 17.93 -26.97
C ALA A 11 -13.52 17.61 -26.04
N ALA A 12 -12.52 18.50 -25.95
CA ALA A 12 -11.34 18.31 -25.10
C ALA A 12 -11.62 18.55 -23.60
N THR A 13 -12.76 19.14 -23.22
CA THR A 13 -13.08 19.45 -21.82
C THR A 13 -13.78 18.32 -21.07
N THR A 14 -14.19 17.24 -21.76
CA THR A 14 -14.80 16.05 -21.14
C THR A 14 -13.78 15.03 -20.65
N ALA A 15 -12.57 15.47 -20.28
CA ALA A 15 -11.58 14.60 -19.68
C ALA A 15 -12.15 14.04 -18.36
N LEU A 16 -12.53 12.75 -18.38
CA LEU A 16 -12.92 12.02 -17.18
C LEU A 16 -11.69 11.89 -16.30
N ALA A 17 -11.52 12.83 -15.38
CA ALA A 17 -10.52 12.71 -14.34
C ALA A 17 -10.81 11.42 -13.56
N GLN A 18 -9.77 10.66 -13.25
CA GLN A 18 -9.90 9.57 -12.31
C GLN A 18 -10.42 10.19 -11.00
N ARG A 19 -11.51 9.64 -10.46
CA ARG A 19 -11.97 9.93 -9.10
C ARG A 19 -11.56 8.76 -8.23
N PRO A 20 -10.31 8.73 -7.70
CA PRO A 20 -9.91 7.65 -6.82
C PRO A 20 -10.83 7.68 -5.61
N ALA A 21 -11.62 6.61 -5.43
CA ALA A 21 -12.29 6.37 -4.17
C ALA A 21 -11.25 5.84 -3.17
N PRO A 22 -11.37 6.17 -1.87
CA PRO A 22 -10.56 5.51 -0.85
C PRO A 22 -10.71 3.99 -0.92
N ALA A 23 -9.64 3.27 -0.61
CA ALA A 23 -9.70 1.81 -0.50
C ALA A 23 -10.70 1.41 0.61
N PRO A 24 -11.39 0.25 0.47
CA PRO A 24 -12.23 -0.27 1.53
C PRO A 24 -11.40 -0.60 2.79
N PRO A 25 -12.04 -0.72 3.97
CA PRO A 25 -11.37 -1.19 5.18
C PRO A 25 -10.65 -2.53 4.97
N GLN A 26 -9.53 -2.74 5.67
CA GLN A 26 -8.77 -3.99 5.59
C GLN A 26 -9.61 -5.16 6.12
N VAL A 27 -9.73 -6.22 5.31
CA VAL A 27 -10.51 -7.43 5.67
C VAL A 27 -9.62 -8.57 6.16
N ARG A 28 -8.35 -8.62 5.74
CA ARG A 28 -7.39 -9.68 6.08
C ARG A 28 -6.13 -9.08 6.68
N SER A 29 -5.67 -9.65 7.78
CA SER A 29 -4.39 -9.32 8.39
C SER A 29 -3.23 -9.81 7.51
N ILE A 30 -2.17 -9.01 7.40
CA ILE A 30 -1.02 -9.27 6.53
C ILE A 30 0.26 -9.19 7.36
N LEU A 31 1.14 -10.18 7.24
CA LEU A 31 2.50 -10.14 7.76
C LEU A 31 3.46 -10.10 6.57
N VAL A 32 4.28 -9.05 6.48
CA VAL A 32 5.45 -9.03 5.59
C VAL A 32 6.65 -9.47 6.41
N SER A 33 7.37 -10.52 6.01
CA SER A 33 8.40 -11.14 6.85
C SER A 33 9.66 -11.48 6.06
N GLY A 34 10.83 -11.41 6.70
CA GLY A 34 12.12 -11.85 6.16
C GLY A 34 12.96 -10.76 5.50
N GLY A 35 12.43 -9.54 5.35
CA GLY A 35 13.16 -8.40 4.78
C GLY A 35 13.84 -7.52 5.82
N THR A 36 14.71 -6.59 5.38
CA THR A 36 15.31 -5.58 6.26
C THR A 36 14.35 -4.41 6.50
N VAL A 37 13.89 -4.25 7.74
CA VAL A 37 12.95 -3.17 8.12
C VAL A 37 13.73 -1.95 8.59
N HIS A 38 13.56 -0.84 7.88
CA HIS A 38 14.08 0.47 8.28
C HIS A 38 13.01 1.21 9.07
N VAL A 39 13.24 1.40 10.37
CA VAL A 39 12.28 2.04 11.27
C VAL A 39 12.54 3.54 11.29
N GLY A 40 11.48 4.34 11.37
CA GLY A 40 11.55 5.82 11.39
C GLY A 40 12.27 6.42 12.61
N ASP A 41 12.77 5.60 13.53
CA ASP A 41 13.60 6.01 14.67
C ASP A 41 15.10 5.75 14.44
N GLY A 42 15.49 5.41 13.21
CA GLY A 42 16.88 5.20 12.82
C GLY A 42 17.41 3.78 13.07
N ARG A 43 16.59 2.87 13.63
CA ARG A 43 16.95 1.46 13.76
C ARG A 43 16.71 0.70 12.45
N THR A 44 17.56 -0.28 12.20
CA THR A 44 17.39 -1.27 11.13
C THR A 44 17.25 -2.65 11.75
N ILE A 45 16.29 -3.43 11.26
CA ILE A 45 16.02 -4.80 11.73
C ILE A 45 16.20 -5.74 10.54
N ASP A 46 17.31 -6.48 10.54
CA ASP A 46 17.53 -7.56 9.59
C ASP A 46 16.65 -8.77 9.95
N GLU A 47 16.20 -9.51 8.93
CA GLU A 47 15.17 -10.56 9.07
C GLU A 47 13.93 -10.05 9.83
N GLY A 48 13.52 -8.83 9.53
CA GLY A 48 12.40 -8.16 10.17
C GLY A 48 11.06 -8.61 9.63
N ALA A 49 10.01 -8.27 10.38
CA ALA A 49 8.63 -8.43 9.98
C ALA A 49 7.77 -7.22 10.37
N VAL A 50 6.78 -6.93 9.53
CA VAL A 50 5.79 -5.87 9.74
C VAL A 50 4.38 -6.45 9.58
N GLY A 51 3.59 -6.34 10.64
CA GLY A 51 2.20 -6.80 10.69
C GLY A 51 1.22 -5.66 10.44
N PHE A 52 0.15 -5.95 9.68
CA PHE A 52 -0.95 -5.04 9.42
C PHE A 52 -2.29 -5.70 9.77
N ARG A 53 -3.09 -5.02 10.59
CA ARG A 53 -4.46 -5.42 10.96
C ARG A 53 -5.34 -4.19 11.12
N GLU A 54 -6.59 -4.27 10.65
CA GLU A 54 -7.57 -3.17 10.74
C GLU A 54 -7.06 -1.82 10.20
N GLY A 55 -6.21 -1.85 9.18
CA GLY A 55 -5.61 -0.66 8.57
C GLY A 55 -4.50 -0.01 9.41
N ARG A 56 -3.95 -0.71 10.42
CA ARG A 56 -2.88 -0.24 11.29
C ARG A 56 -1.71 -1.21 11.29
N ILE A 57 -0.52 -0.69 11.59
CA ILE A 57 0.64 -1.52 11.93
C ILE A 57 0.43 -2.03 13.36
N ASP A 58 0.38 -3.34 13.53
CA ASP A 58 0.22 -3.99 14.84
C ASP A 58 1.46 -4.79 15.27
N TYR A 59 2.46 -4.90 14.40
CA TYR A 59 3.76 -5.47 14.72
C TYR A 59 4.88 -4.83 13.91
N VAL A 60 5.99 -4.52 14.58
CA VAL A 60 7.29 -4.21 13.95
C VAL A 60 8.36 -4.85 14.82
N GLY A 61 9.17 -5.73 14.25
CA GLY A 61 10.18 -6.46 15.00
C GLY A 61 10.89 -7.50 14.16
N TYR A 62 11.63 -8.39 14.80
CA TYR A 62 12.24 -9.54 14.15
C TYR A 62 11.20 -10.59 13.78
N ALA A 63 11.35 -11.27 12.64
CA ALA A 63 10.42 -12.31 12.19
C ALA A 63 10.22 -13.42 13.23
N TYR A 64 11.29 -13.83 13.94
CA TYR A 64 11.21 -14.84 15.00
C TYR A 64 10.37 -14.41 16.21
N GLY A 65 10.12 -13.10 16.37
CA GLY A 65 9.38 -12.54 17.50
C GLY A 65 7.87 -12.47 17.27
N VAL A 66 7.38 -12.86 16.10
CA VAL A 66 5.95 -12.84 15.76
C VAL A 66 5.21 -13.94 16.53
N LYS A 67 4.22 -13.55 17.33
CA LYS A 67 3.39 -14.48 18.13
C LYS A 67 1.97 -14.64 17.60
N LEU A 68 1.50 -13.67 16.81
CA LEU A 68 0.15 -13.65 16.28
C LEU A 68 0.11 -14.35 14.92
N ALA A 69 -0.97 -15.08 14.66
CA ALA A 69 -1.26 -15.56 13.32
C ALA A 69 -1.77 -14.40 12.45
N TYR A 70 -1.44 -14.45 11.16
CA TYR A 70 -1.93 -13.51 10.14
C TYR A 70 -2.60 -14.30 9.02
N ASP A 71 -3.62 -13.70 8.40
CA ASP A 71 -4.38 -14.33 7.32
C ASP A 71 -3.57 -14.48 6.04
N THR A 72 -2.57 -13.61 5.86
CA THR A 72 -1.66 -13.62 4.71
C THR A 72 -0.24 -13.36 5.18
N VAL A 73 0.69 -14.19 4.74
CA VAL A 73 2.13 -14.00 4.98
C VAL A 73 2.80 -13.75 3.63
N ILE A 74 3.51 -12.64 3.52
CA ILE A 74 4.29 -12.24 2.36
C ILE A 74 5.76 -12.41 2.74
N ASP A 75 6.45 -13.26 2.01
CA ASP A 75 7.90 -13.42 2.11
C ASP A 75 8.59 -12.26 1.38
N ALA A 76 9.46 -11.57 2.11
CA ALA A 76 10.26 -10.45 1.64
C ALA A 76 11.77 -10.73 1.78
N SER A 77 12.16 -12.00 1.90
CA SER A 77 13.56 -12.41 1.80
C SER A 77 14.12 -12.15 0.40
N GLY A 78 15.38 -11.71 0.31
CA GLY A 78 16.05 -11.36 -0.95
C GLY A 78 17.09 -10.26 -0.78
#